data_AF-A0A537JUK9-F1
#
_entry.id   AF-A0A537JUK9-F1
#
_cell.length_a   1.000
_cell.length_b   1.000
_cell.length_c   1.000
_cell.angle_alpha   90.00
_cell.angle_beta   90.00
_cell.angle_gamma   90.00
#
_symmetry.space_group_name_H-M   'P 1'
#
loop_
_entity.id
_entity.type
_entity.pdbx_description
1 polymer ?
#
loop_
_entity_poly.entity_id
_entity_poly.type
_entity_poly.pdbx_seq_one_letter_code
_entity_poly.pdbx_strand_id
1 'polypeptide(L)'
;MLRIFCLNVFVLISITLFSQNTKKVPVNSQKPPVVKPVAPKILKDLRDSASYTAGIHIVNKYRSQNIYNFNSAVVGKCINDLQSGKPQLISNTDADNAVLSYQNKLTTNSNTTTTSSTTSTSLNDARDSASYAAGIYLINFFRDFDITNFNPDIVARAINDLQSQKKPLLTDSLANMVAMRYQYRLQEVKNKSTIDAGKKFLAENKKRPGVKVTPSGLQYEIITVGTGKIPTKKDKVSCNYTGAYIDGTEFNNSYKMGGPISFAVTGVIRGWTEALQMMPVGSKWKLYVPYTLAYGPGQYQTIPGGSTLVFEIDLLAIENN
;
A
#
# COMPACT_ATOMS: atom_id res chain seq x y z
N MET A 1 -4.99 -0.40 53.60
CA MET A 1 -6.32 -0.51 52.95
C MET A 1 -6.43 0.68 52.01
N LEU A 2 -6.63 0.57 50.70
CA LEU A 2 -7.45 -0.34 49.91
C LEU A 2 -6.86 -0.40 48.49
N ARG A 3 -6.65 -1.60 47.94
CA ARG A 3 -6.24 -1.85 46.55
C ARG A 3 -7.46 -1.65 45.65
N ILE A 4 -7.33 -0.93 44.53
CA ILE A 4 -8.29 -1.00 43.43
C ILE A 4 -7.53 -1.46 42.17
N PHE A 5 -7.72 -2.74 41.88
CA PHE A 5 -7.41 -3.39 40.62
C PHE A 5 -8.39 -2.86 39.56
N CYS A 6 -7.90 -2.30 38.45
CA CYS A 6 -8.72 -2.16 37.25
C CYS A 6 -8.59 -3.44 36.41
N LEU A 7 -9.76 -4.06 36.24
CA LEU A 7 -10.02 -5.38 35.72
C LEU A 7 -9.90 -5.41 34.19
N ASN A 8 -9.20 -6.42 33.67
CA ASN A 8 -9.24 -6.83 32.28
C ASN A 8 -10.68 -7.23 31.90
N VAL A 9 -11.28 -6.53 30.92
CA VAL A 9 -12.52 -6.97 30.29
C VAL A 9 -12.17 -7.68 28.98
N PHE A 10 -11.98 -9.00 29.08
CA PHE A 10 -12.06 -9.91 27.94
C PHE A 10 -13.54 -10.12 27.62
N VAL A 11 -14.01 -9.59 26.49
CA VAL A 11 -15.31 -9.99 25.94
C VAL A 11 -15.07 -11.26 25.11
N LEU A 12 -15.43 -12.42 25.68
CA LEU A 12 -15.64 -13.65 24.92
C LEU A 12 -16.92 -13.49 24.08
N ILE A 13 -16.76 -13.39 22.76
CA ILE A 13 -17.87 -13.59 21.82
C ILE A 13 -17.84 -15.06 21.41
N SER A 14 -18.84 -15.81 21.88
CA SER A 14 -19.13 -17.17 21.44
C SER A 14 -19.41 -17.20 19.93
N ILE A 15 -18.59 -17.93 19.18
CA ILE A 15 -18.79 -18.16 17.75
C ILE A 15 -19.80 -19.30 17.60
N THR A 16 -21.05 -18.96 17.31
CA THR A 16 -22.01 -19.90 16.74
C THR A 16 -21.61 -20.15 15.28
N LEU A 17 -21.17 -21.37 14.95
CA LEU A 17 -20.93 -21.78 13.57
C LEU A 17 -22.26 -21.84 12.81
N PHE A 18 -22.58 -20.77 12.08
CA PHE A 18 -23.47 -20.86 10.93
C PHE A 18 -22.66 -21.25 9.70
N SER A 19 -22.96 -22.42 9.16
CA SER A 19 -22.50 -22.88 7.85
C SER A 19 -22.88 -21.86 6.78
N GLN A 20 -21.90 -21.11 6.26
CA GLN A 20 -22.09 -20.23 5.12
C GLN A 20 -21.99 -21.05 3.84
N ASN A 21 -23.14 -21.22 3.20
CA ASN A 21 -23.27 -21.62 1.80
C ASN A 21 -22.47 -20.61 0.95
N THR A 22 -21.30 -21.00 0.44
CA THR A 22 -20.36 -20.10 -0.24
C THR A 22 -20.81 -19.79 -1.67
N LYS A 23 -21.85 -18.95 -1.83
CA LYS A 23 -21.96 -18.17 -3.07
C LYS A 23 -20.72 -17.28 -3.15
N LYS A 24 -19.75 -17.63 -4.01
CA LYS A 24 -18.54 -16.83 -4.26
C LYS A 24 -18.95 -15.38 -4.51
N VAL A 25 -18.56 -14.49 -3.61
CA VAL A 25 -18.75 -13.04 -3.78
C VAL A 25 -17.92 -12.61 -4.99
N PRO A 26 -18.47 -11.82 -5.93
CA PRO A 26 -17.76 -11.42 -7.14
C PRO A 26 -16.47 -10.68 -6.78
N VAL A 27 -15.39 -10.98 -7.50
CA VAL A 27 -14.22 -10.10 -7.49
C VAL A 27 -14.65 -8.78 -8.12
N ASN A 28 -14.91 -7.80 -7.27
CA ASN A 28 -15.47 -6.54 -7.68
C ASN A 28 -14.48 -5.86 -8.64
N SER A 29 -14.94 -5.47 -9.82
CA SER A 29 -14.15 -4.71 -10.79
C SER A 29 -13.91 -3.25 -10.36
N GLN A 30 -14.33 -2.90 -9.14
CA GLN A 30 -14.10 -1.62 -8.49
C GLN A 30 -12.65 -1.12 -8.67
N LYS A 31 -12.59 0.13 -9.11
CA LYS A 31 -11.36 0.86 -9.41
C LYS A 31 -10.34 0.78 -8.26
N PRO A 32 -9.16 0.16 -8.49
CA PRO A 32 -8.06 0.21 -7.53
C PRO A 32 -7.53 1.66 -7.39
N PRO A 33 -6.84 2.00 -6.29
CA PRO A 33 -6.37 3.35 -6.04
C PRO A 33 -5.56 3.90 -7.22
N VAL A 34 -5.91 5.13 -7.63
CA VAL A 34 -5.29 5.83 -8.76
C VAL A 34 -3.80 5.99 -8.50
N VAL A 35 -2.96 5.53 -9.43
CA VAL A 35 -1.53 5.86 -9.45
C VAL A 35 -1.40 7.37 -9.65
N LYS A 36 -1.20 8.08 -8.53
CA LYS A 36 -1.02 9.53 -8.42
C LYS A 36 0.45 9.92 -8.69
N PRO A 37 0.72 11.19 -9.03
CA PRO A 37 1.81 11.60 -9.91
C PRO A 37 3.23 11.29 -9.41
N VAL A 38 4.17 11.34 -10.36
CA VAL A 38 5.60 11.12 -10.15
C VAL A 38 6.13 12.19 -9.20
N ALA A 39 6.36 11.84 -7.93
CA ALA A 39 7.03 12.73 -6.98
C ALA A 39 8.37 13.23 -7.55
N PRO A 40 8.68 14.54 -7.44
CA PRO A 40 9.97 15.09 -7.87
C PRO A 40 11.13 14.41 -7.14
N LYS A 41 12.25 14.21 -7.85
CA LYS A 41 13.47 13.61 -7.29
C LYS A 41 14.22 14.65 -6.46
N ILE A 42 13.90 14.72 -5.16
CA ILE A 42 14.51 15.67 -4.21
C ILE A 42 15.76 15.08 -3.54
N LEU A 43 15.71 13.81 -3.17
CA LEU A 43 16.86 13.07 -2.65
C LEU A 43 17.40 12.09 -3.70
N LYS A 44 18.53 11.44 -3.37
CA LYS A 44 19.29 10.57 -4.27
C LYS A 44 18.41 9.53 -4.96
N ASP A 45 17.52 8.90 -4.21
CA ASP A 45 16.55 7.94 -4.71
C ASP A 45 15.25 7.93 -3.89
N LEU A 46 14.34 7.03 -4.26
CA LEU A 46 13.03 6.90 -3.63
C LEU A 46 13.12 6.33 -2.19
N ARG A 47 14.13 5.49 -1.91
CA ARG A 47 14.36 4.95 -0.55
C ARG A 47 14.80 6.08 0.37
N ASP A 48 15.72 6.93 -0.07
CA ASP A 48 16.16 8.10 0.71
C ASP A 48 15.00 9.07 0.93
N SER A 49 14.19 9.33 -0.10
CA SER A 49 12.99 10.18 0.02
C SER A 49 12.01 9.61 1.06
N ALA A 50 11.72 8.31 1.02
CA ALA A 50 10.85 7.65 2.00
C ALA A 50 11.43 7.63 3.41
N SER A 51 12.75 7.52 3.52
CA SER A 51 13.47 7.59 4.79
C SER A 51 13.39 8.99 5.41
N TYR A 52 13.47 10.04 4.59
CA TYR A 52 13.27 11.40 5.07
C TYR A 52 11.83 11.61 5.56
N THR A 53 10.83 11.09 4.82
CA THR A 53 9.42 11.06 5.26
C THR A 53 9.24 10.36 6.61
N ALA A 54 9.88 9.20 6.82
CA ALA A 54 9.82 8.49 8.09
C ALA A 54 10.35 9.34 9.27
N GLY A 55 11.43 10.09 9.08
CA GLY A 55 11.92 11.01 10.11
C GLY A 55 10.98 12.18 10.39
N ILE A 56 10.31 12.73 9.36
CA ILE A 56 9.24 13.73 9.53
C ILE A 56 8.11 13.16 10.40
N HIS A 57 7.66 11.94 10.13
CA HIS A 57 6.59 11.29 10.89
C HIS A 57 6.95 11.10 12.37
N ILE A 58 8.19 10.69 12.68
CA ILE A 58 8.65 10.58 14.07
C ILE A 58 8.52 11.93 14.76
N VAL A 59 9.12 12.98 14.21
CA VAL A 59 9.14 14.29 14.86
C VAL A 59 7.73 14.86 15.03
N ASN A 60 6.88 14.78 14.01
CA ASN A 60 5.52 15.31 14.08
C ASN A 60 4.64 14.53 15.07
N LYS A 61 4.77 13.20 15.13
CA LYS A 61 4.02 12.35 16.07
C LYS A 61 4.34 12.69 17.52
N TYR A 62 5.60 12.92 17.86
CA TYR A 62 6.01 13.12 19.24
C TYR A 62 5.91 14.57 19.68
N ARG A 63 6.07 15.53 18.76
CA ARG A 63 5.78 16.94 19.05
C ARG A 63 4.35 17.16 19.53
N SER A 64 3.37 16.46 18.95
CA SER A 64 1.97 16.55 19.42
C SER A 64 1.76 16.01 20.84
N GLN A 65 2.73 15.28 21.37
CA GLN A 65 2.76 14.75 22.74
C GLN A 65 3.71 15.55 23.65
N ASN A 66 4.22 16.71 23.19
CA ASN A 66 5.23 17.53 23.87
C ASN A 66 6.57 16.79 24.10
N ILE A 67 6.91 15.83 23.25
CA ILE A 67 8.20 15.11 23.29
C ILE A 67 9.06 15.59 22.10
N TYR A 68 10.28 16.04 22.41
CA TYR A 68 11.20 16.66 21.44
C TYR A 68 12.66 16.29 21.78
N ASN A 69 13.62 16.77 20.99
CA ASN A 69 15.06 16.54 21.20
C ASN A 69 15.51 15.07 21.20
N PHE A 70 14.96 14.22 20.34
CA PHE A 70 15.47 12.86 20.13
C PHE A 70 16.95 12.85 19.75
N ASN A 71 17.65 11.79 20.14
CA ASN A 71 18.96 11.42 19.63
C ASN A 71 18.78 10.69 18.30
N SER A 72 18.90 11.45 17.20
CA SER A 72 18.71 10.95 15.83
C SER A 72 19.66 9.81 15.46
N ALA A 73 20.89 9.80 15.98
CA ALA A 73 21.85 8.72 15.74
C ALA A 73 21.37 7.40 16.38
N VAL A 74 20.75 7.47 17.56
CA VAL A 74 20.19 6.29 18.23
C VAL A 74 18.94 5.77 17.52
N VAL A 75 18.10 6.67 16.98
CA VAL A 75 16.99 6.27 16.09
C VAL A 75 17.53 5.52 14.86
N GLY A 76 18.53 6.09 14.19
CA GLY A 76 19.19 5.47 13.04
C GLY A 76 19.82 4.11 13.38
N LYS A 77 20.48 4.00 14.54
CA LYS A 77 21.02 2.75 15.05
C LYS A 77 19.94 1.68 15.22
N CYS A 78 18.82 2.02 15.88
CA CYS A 78 17.70 1.10 16.04
C CYS A 78 17.18 0.58 14.69
N ILE A 79 16.96 1.48 13.74
CA ILE A 79 16.49 1.11 12.40
C ILE A 79 17.48 0.16 11.73
N ASN A 80 18.77 0.46 11.79
CA ASN A 80 19.81 -0.40 11.23
C ASN A 80 19.84 -1.79 11.89
N ASP A 81 19.78 -1.84 13.22
CA ASP A 81 19.82 -3.10 13.97
C ASP A 81 18.63 -4.00 13.61
N LEU A 82 17.40 -3.47 13.62
CA LEU A 82 16.20 -4.24 13.31
C LEU A 82 16.13 -4.69 11.85
N GLN A 83 16.53 -3.84 10.90
CA GLN A 83 16.57 -4.20 9.49
C GLN A 83 17.62 -5.28 9.17
N SER A 84 18.69 -5.33 9.98
CA SER A 84 19.75 -6.34 9.87
C SER A 84 19.41 -7.64 10.62
N GLY A 85 18.20 -7.77 11.17
CA GLY A 85 17.75 -8.95 11.91
C GLY A 85 18.36 -9.09 13.31
N LYS A 86 19.00 -8.04 13.86
CA LYS A 86 19.48 -8.08 15.24
C LYS A 86 18.32 -8.02 16.22
N PRO A 87 18.45 -8.64 17.41
CA PRO A 87 17.45 -8.49 18.46
C PRO A 87 17.28 -7.02 18.87
N GLN A 88 16.07 -6.66 19.28
CA GLN A 88 15.82 -5.36 19.88
C GLN A 88 16.70 -5.20 21.14
N LEU A 89 17.30 -4.02 21.32
CA LEU A 89 18.03 -3.74 22.56
C LEU A 89 17.08 -3.65 23.76
N ILE A 90 15.91 -3.03 23.60
CA ILE A 90 14.91 -2.95 24.67
C ILE A 90 13.61 -3.62 24.21
N SER A 91 12.87 -4.23 25.13
CA SER A 91 11.57 -4.84 24.81
C SER A 91 10.54 -3.78 24.41
N ASN A 92 9.41 -4.18 23.80
CA ASN A 92 8.32 -3.24 23.51
C ASN A 92 7.77 -2.59 24.79
N THR A 93 7.69 -3.32 25.90
CA THR A 93 7.26 -2.77 27.20
C THR A 93 8.26 -1.77 27.74
N ASP A 94 9.57 -2.06 27.63
CA ASP A 94 10.61 -1.11 28.05
C ASP A 94 10.66 0.13 27.15
N ALA A 95 10.32 -0.02 25.87
CA ALA A 95 10.16 1.10 24.95
C ALA A 95 9.03 2.05 25.39
N ASP A 96 7.87 1.52 25.80
CA ASP A 96 6.75 2.31 26.33
C ASP A 96 7.17 3.08 27.59
N ASN A 97 7.84 2.38 28.52
CA ASN A 97 8.36 2.97 29.75
C ASN A 97 9.42 4.06 29.47
N ALA A 98 10.29 3.84 28.48
CA ALA A 98 11.33 4.79 28.11
C ALA A 98 10.75 6.10 27.56
N VAL A 99 9.75 6.02 26.67
CA VAL A 99 9.07 7.21 26.13
C VAL A 99 8.37 7.98 27.23
N LEU A 100 7.65 7.31 28.13
CA LEU A 100 6.98 7.95 29.26
C LEU A 100 7.98 8.60 30.24
N SER A 101 9.06 7.89 30.57
CA SER A 101 10.13 8.41 31.44
C SER A 101 10.76 9.67 30.86
N TYR A 102 11.04 9.68 29.55
CA TYR A 102 11.60 10.84 28.89
C TYR A 102 10.60 12.01 28.82
N GLN A 103 9.33 11.73 28.54
CA GLN A 103 8.27 12.75 28.56
C GLN A 103 8.18 13.43 29.93
N ASN A 104 8.19 12.65 31.02
CA ASN A 104 8.17 13.18 32.38
C ASN A 104 9.41 14.03 32.69
N LYS A 105 10.58 13.66 32.17
CA LYS A 105 11.81 14.46 32.29
C LYS A 105 11.72 15.79 31.55
N LEU A 106 10.97 15.87 30.45
CA LEU A 106 10.76 17.13 29.71
C LEU A 106 9.75 18.06 30.40
N THR A 107 8.83 17.52 31.20
CA THR A 107 7.81 18.31 31.91
C THR A 107 8.22 18.72 33.32
N THR A 108 9.15 17.98 33.93
CA THR A 108 9.71 18.29 35.26
C THR A 108 11.10 18.91 35.12
N ASN A 109 11.27 20.20 35.41
CA ASN A 109 12.58 20.87 35.50
C ASN A 109 13.41 20.40 36.72
N SER A 110 13.36 19.12 37.08
CA SER A 110 13.87 18.62 38.37
C SER A 110 14.98 17.60 38.21
N ASN A 111 16.16 17.97 38.70
CA ASN A 111 17.26 17.08 39.09
C ASN A 111 16.85 16.22 40.29
N THR A 112 15.95 15.27 40.10
CA THR A 112 15.65 14.26 41.13
C THR A 112 16.01 12.88 40.62
N THR A 113 17.17 12.43 41.10
CA THR A 113 17.64 11.05 41.06
C THR A 113 16.67 10.18 41.83
N THR A 114 15.93 9.32 41.15
CA THR A 114 15.19 8.22 41.78
C THR A 114 15.65 6.90 41.20
N THR A 115 15.94 6.00 42.14
CA THR A 115 16.74 4.79 42.05
C THR A 115 16.21 3.76 41.06
N SER A 116 17.16 3.15 40.37
CA SER A 116 17.04 2.11 39.35
C SER A 116 16.26 0.88 39.82
N SER A 117 15.42 0.35 38.91
CA SER A 117 15.16 -1.08 38.81
C SER A 117 15.73 -1.58 37.48
N THR A 118 16.59 -2.59 37.61
CA THR A 118 17.42 -3.23 36.59
C THR A 118 16.62 -3.99 35.54
N THR A 119 16.88 -3.70 34.26
CA THR A 119 17.41 -4.71 33.33
C THR A 119 18.24 -3.99 32.27
N SER A 120 19.55 -4.27 32.26
CA SER A 120 20.51 -3.62 31.37
C SER A 120 20.36 -4.12 29.95
N THR A 121 20.15 -3.21 29.02
CA THR A 121 20.57 -3.40 27.63
C THR A 121 20.92 -2.04 27.02
N SER A 122 22.16 -1.93 26.54
CA SER A 122 22.97 -0.71 26.36
C SER A 122 22.31 0.52 25.70
N LEU A 123 21.79 1.46 26.50
CA LEU A 123 21.48 2.85 26.09
C LEU A 123 21.86 3.80 27.24
N ASN A 124 22.42 4.96 26.93
CA ASN A 124 23.17 5.76 27.91
C ASN A 124 22.29 6.54 28.88
N ASP A 125 21.11 7.00 28.43
CA ASP A 125 20.18 7.79 29.23
C ASP A 125 18.72 7.62 28.75
N ALA A 126 17.78 8.26 29.46
CA ALA A 126 16.35 8.22 29.12
C ALA A 126 16.04 8.78 27.71
N ARG A 127 16.83 9.75 27.23
CA ARG A 127 16.66 10.31 25.88
C ARG A 127 17.07 9.27 24.83
N ASP A 128 18.17 8.56 25.04
CA ASP A 128 18.63 7.47 24.17
C ASP A 128 17.61 6.32 24.16
N SER A 129 17.10 5.92 25.32
CA SER A 129 16.04 4.90 25.43
C SER A 129 14.77 5.29 24.69
N ALA A 130 14.27 6.52 24.86
CA ALA A 130 13.12 7.02 24.11
C ALA A 130 13.40 7.15 22.60
N SER A 131 14.63 7.47 22.21
CA SER A 131 15.05 7.55 20.81
C SER A 131 15.10 6.17 20.16
N TYR A 132 15.60 5.16 20.87
CA TYR A 132 15.57 3.79 20.38
C TYR A 132 14.12 3.27 20.27
N ALA A 133 13.28 3.58 21.26
CA ALA A 133 11.84 3.29 21.23
C ALA A 133 11.13 3.89 20.01
N ALA A 134 11.43 5.16 19.67
CA ALA A 134 10.90 5.80 18.47
C ALA A 134 11.27 5.04 17.18
N GLY A 135 12.49 4.49 17.10
CA GLY A 135 12.93 3.62 16.02
C GLY A 135 12.15 2.29 15.97
N ILE A 136 11.91 1.65 17.13
CA ILE A 136 11.10 0.43 17.25
C ILE A 136 9.70 0.68 16.70
N TYR A 137 9.02 1.74 17.16
CA TYR A 137 7.64 2.01 16.74
C TYR A 137 7.54 2.38 15.27
N LEU A 138 8.52 3.11 14.73
CA LEU A 138 8.58 3.39 13.30
C LEU A 138 8.61 2.09 12.48
N ILE A 139 9.55 1.19 12.81
CA ILE A 139 9.72 -0.08 12.09
C ILE A 139 8.47 -0.94 12.26
N ASN A 140 7.92 -1.07 13.46
CA ASN A 140 6.72 -1.87 13.69
C ASN A 140 5.51 -1.31 12.92
N PHE A 141 5.31 0.02 12.95
CA PHE A 141 4.24 0.67 12.18
C PHE A 141 4.35 0.38 10.69
N PHE A 142 5.56 0.48 10.11
CA PHE A 142 5.76 0.31 8.69
C PHE A 142 5.89 -1.16 8.24
N ARG A 143 6.18 -2.08 9.16
CA ARG A 143 6.21 -3.53 8.90
C ARG A 143 4.84 -4.04 8.47
N ASP A 144 3.76 -3.55 9.07
CA ASP A 144 2.38 -3.91 8.70
C ASP A 144 2.03 -3.53 7.25
N PHE A 145 2.77 -2.58 6.67
CA PHE A 145 2.62 -2.14 5.27
C PHE A 145 3.67 -2.76 4.33
N ASP A 146 4.42 -3.77 4.77
CA ASP A 146 5.57 -4.36 4.07
C ASP A 146 6.71 -3.34 3.77
N ILE A 147 6.80 -2.24 4.53
CA ILE A 147 7.84 -1.21 4.36
C ILE A 147 8.93 -1.43 5.41
N THR A 148 9.96 -2.20 5.05
CA THR A 148 11.01 -2.62 6.00
C THR A 148 12.40 -2.10 5.67
N ASN A 149 12.58 -1.40 4.55
CA ASN A 149 13.89 -0.96 4.10
C ASN A 149 14.00 0.57 4.10
N PHE A 150 14.52 1.15 5.18
CA PHE A 150 14.86 2.55 5.30
C PHE A 150 16.38 2.75 5.25
N ASN A 151 16.79 3.95 4.85
CA ASN A 151 18.13 4.46 5.02
C ASN A 151 18.23 5.14 6.40
N PRO A 152 18.88 4.51 7.40
CA PRO A 152 18.90 5.01 8.78
C PRO A 152 19.53 6.41 8.91
N ASP A 153 20.55 6.71 8.11
CA ASP A 153 21.24 8.01 8.13
C ASP A 153 20.33 9.13 7.64
N ILE A 154 19.46 8.84 6.67
CA ILE A 154 18.52 9.81 6.12
C ILE A 154 17.34 10.03 7.07
N VAL A 155 16.89 8.99 7.79
CA VAL A 155 15.91 9.15 8.88
C VAL A 155 16.50 10.06 9.96
N ALA A 156 17.74 9.80 10.38
CA ALA A 156 18.44 10.61 11.38
C ALA A 156 18.61 12.07 10.92
N ARG A 157 18.97 12.28 9.64
CA ARG A 157 19.06 13.62 9.03
C ARG A 157 17.74 14.37 9.11
N ALA A 158 16.62 13.76 8.75
CA ALA A 158 15.31 14.41 8.81
C ALA A 158 14.95 14.84 10.24
N ILE A 159 15.21 13.98 11.23
CA ILE A 159 14.99 14.31 12.65
C ILE A 159 15.84 15.53 13.05
N ASN A 160 17.12 15.55 12.67
CA ASN A 160 18.02 16.68 12.96
C ASN A 160 17.57 17.99 12.29
N ASP A 161 17.20 17.94 11.01
CA ASP A 161 16.73 19.11 10.28
C ASP A 161 15.51 19.73 10.96
N LEU A 162 14.51 18.91 11.29
CA LEU A 162 13.28 19.39 11.91
C LEU A 162 13.52 19.90 13.33
N GLN A 163 14.29 19.19 14.16
CA GLN A 163 14.59 19.62 15.55
C GLN A 163 15.38 20.93 15.58
N SER A 164 16.24 21.16 14.59
CA SER A 164 16.99 22.41 14.43
C SER A 164 16.16 23.52 13.77
N GLN A 165 14.83 23.34 13.66
CA GLN A 165 13.89 24.27 13.01
C GLN A 165 14.28 24.63 11.56
N LYS A 166 15.06 23.79 10.88
CA LYS A 166 15.36 23.99 9.45
C LYS A 166 14.11 23.70 8.64
N LYS A 167 13.99 24.37 7.49
CA LYS A 167 12.97 24.06 6.50
C LYS A 167 13.11 22.60 6.04
N PRO A 168 12.08 21.75 6.18
CA PRO A 168 12.12 20.37 5.71
C PRO A 168 12.36 20.28 4.20
N LEU A 169 13.09 19.25 3.76
CA LEU A 169 13.31 18.98 2.33
C LEU A 169 12.03 18.52 1.61
N LEU A 170 11.11 17.89 2.35
CA LEU A 170 9.81 17.44 1.86
C LEU A 170 8.70 18.15 2.64
N THR A 171 7.72 18.71 1.94
CA THR A 171 6.46 19.14 2.56
C THR A 171 5.63 17.92 2.94
N ASP A 172 4.65 18.06 3.84
CA ASP A 172 3.80 16.93 4.27
C ASP A 172 3.08 16.27 3.09
N SER A 173 2.58 17.07 2.13
CA SER A 173 1.93 16.56 0.91
C SER A 173 2.89 15.71 0.07
N LEU A 174 4.13 16.16 -0.08
CA LEU A 174 5.14 15.42 -0.84
C LEU A 174 5.63 14.18 -0.08
N ALA A 175 5.75 14.28 1.24
CA ALA A 175 6.13 13.16 2.09
C ALA A 175 5.13 12.00 1.95
N ASN A 176 3.82 12.31 1.98
CA ASN A 176 2.75 11.33 1.74
C ASN A 176 2.85 10.70 0.34
N MET A 177 3.07 11.51 -0.70
CA MET A 177 3.21 11.02 -2.08
C MET A 177 4.42 10.08 -2.23
N VAL A 178 5.54 10.42 -1.61
CA VAL A 178 6.76 9.60 -1.59
C VAL A 178 6.52 8.28 -0.87
N ALA A 179 5.86 8.29 0.29
CA ALA A 179 5.54 7.07 1.04
C ALA A 179 4.67 6.12 0.20
N MET A 180 3.59 6.62 -0.41
CA MET A 180 2.73 5.83 -1.29
C MET A 180 3.51 5.24 -2.48
N ARG A 181 4.38 6.04 -3.10
CA ARG A 181 5.19 5.59 -4.24
C ARG A 181 6.22 4.54 -3.82
N TYR A 182 6.81 4.68 -2.65
CA TYR A 182 7.77 3.72 -2.13
C TYR A 182 7.11 2.38 -1.85
N GLN A 183 5.96 2.38 -1.18
CA GLN A 183 5.15 1.18 -0.95
C GLN A 183 4.79 0.49 -2.28
N TYR A 184 4.32 1.25 -3.27
CA TYR A 184 4.02 0.72 -4.61
C TYR A 184 5.24 0.04 -5.22
N ARG A 185 6.43 0.64 -5.08
CA ARG A 185 7.66 0.07 -5.63
C ARG A 185 8.10 -1.20 -4.90
N LEU A 186 7.92 -1.27 -3.59
CA LEU A 186 8.19 -2.49 -2.82
C LEU A 186 7.28 -3.64 -3.27
N GLN A 187 6.00 -3.36 -3.58
CA GLN A 187 5.11 -4.35 -4.17
C GLN A 187 5.55 -4.78 -5.58
N GLU A 188 6.09 -3.89 -6.40
CA GLU A 188 6.69 -4.27 -7.69
C GLU A 188 7.91 -5.18 -7.54
N VAL A 189 8.73 -4.95 -6.52
CA VAL A 189 9.89 -5.80 -6.22
C VAL A 189 9.42 -7.16 -5.67
N LYS A 190 8.47 -7.17 -4.73
CA LYS A 190 7.89 -8.38 -4.15
C LYS A 190 7.26 -9.28 -5.22
N ASN A 191 6.50 -8.69 -6.14
CA ASN A 191 5.77 -9.40 -7.19
C ASN A 191 6.48 -9.39 -8.55
N LYS A 192 7.81 -9.24 -8.55
CA LYS A 192 8.61 -9.11 -9.76
C LYS A 192 8.41 -10.29 -10.73
N SER A 193 8.36 -11.51 -10.21
CA SER A 193 8.16 -12.72 -11.02
C SER A 193 6.84 -12.70 -11.81
N THR A 194 5.73 -12.36 -11.15
CA THR A 194 4.41 -12.19 -11.77
C THR A 194 4.41 -11.09 -12.82
N ILE A 195 5.03 -9.94 -12.49
CA ILE A 195 5.15 -8.80 -13.41
C ILE A 195 5.95 -9.17 -14.65
N ASP A 196 7.09 -9.86 -14.49
CA ASP A 196 7.95 -10.27 -15.60
C ASP A 196 7.25 -11.30 -16.49
N ALA A 197 6.53 -12.26 -15.90
CA ALA A 197 5.73 -13.23 -16.66
C ALA A 197 4.65 -12.53 -17.50
N GLY A 198 3.93 -11.57 -16.91
CA GLY A 198 2.94 -10.77 -17.63
C GLY A 198 3.55 -9.92 -18.75
N LYS A 199 4.71 -9.27 -18.49
CA LYS A 199 5.44 -8.51 -19.52
C LYS A 199 5.89 -9.40 -20.68
N LYS A 200 6.41 -10.59 -20.38
CA LYS A 200 6.81 -11.58 -21.40
C LYS A 200 5.60 -12.01 -22.23
N PHE A 201 4.49 -12.36 -21.57
CA PHE A 201 3.24 -12.71 -22.26
C PHE A 201 2.79 -11.59 -23.20
N LEU A 202 2.71 -10.34 -22.72
CA LEU A 202 2.30 -9.19 -23.53
C LEU A 202 3.27 -8.90 -24.69
N ALA A 203 4.57 -9.09 -24.49
CA ALA A 203 5.57 -8.89 -25.54
C ALA A 203 5.44 -9.89 -26.69
N GLU A 204 5.04 -11.12 -26.41
CA GLU A 204 4.74 -12.13 -27.43
C GLU A 204 3.33 -11.92 -28.03
N ASN A 205 2.35 -11.61 -27.19
CA ASN A 205 0.96 -11.44 -27.61
C ASN A 205 0.79 -10.34 -28.65
N LYS A 206 1.50 -9.21 -28.52
CA LYS A 206 1.43 -8.10 -29.48
C LYS A 206 1.93 -8.45 -30.89
N LYS A 207 2.61 -9.59 -31.07
CA LYS A 207 3.07 -10.07 -32.38
C LYS A 207 2.01 -10.91 -33.10
N ARG A 208 0.96 -11.34 -32.38
CA ARG A 208 -0.10 -12.17 -32.96
C ARG A 208 -0.96 -11.35 -33.94
N PRO A 209 -1.35 -11.92 -35.09
CA PRO A 209 -2.30 -11.28 -36.00
C PRO A 209 -3.61 -10.92 -35.27
N GLY A 210 -4.17 -9.76 -35.59
CA GLY A 210 -5.42 -9.27 -35.00
C GLY A 210 -5.28 -8.55 -33.66
N VAL A 211 -4.14 -8.68 -32.97
CA VAL A 211 -3.86 -7.95 -31.72
C VAL A 211 -3.44 -6.52 -32.02
N LYS A 212 -4.13 -5.56 -31.41
CA LYS A 212 -3.85 -4.13 -31.45
C LYS A 212 -3.33 -3.67 -30.09
N VAL A 213 -2.47 -2.66 -30.08
CA VAL A 213 -1.87 -2.09 -28.85
C VAL A 213 -2.15 -0.60 -28.79
N THR A 214 -2.67 -0.12 -27.66
CA THR A 214 -2.91 1.31 -27.42
C THR A 214 -1.67 1.99 -26.83
N PRO A 215 -1.61 3.35 -26.82
CA PRO A 215 -0.50 4.08 -26.18
C PRO A 215 -0.35 3.79 -24.68
N SER A 216 -1.40 3.38 -23.98
CA SER A 216 -1.34 3.02 -22.57
C SER A 216 -0.73 1.63 -22.32
N GLY A 217 -0.54 0.84 -23.38
CA GLY A 217 -0.07 -0.54 -23.33
C GLY A 217 -1.17 -1.58 -23.21
N LEU A 218 -2.45 -1.18 -23.20
CA LEU A 218 -3.57 -2.12 -23.35
C LEU A 218 -3.43 -2.84 -24.70
N GLN A 219 -3.59 -4.16 -24.71
CA GLN A 219 -3.74 -4.90 -25.95
C GLN A 219 -5.15 -5.45 -26.07
N TYR A 220 -5.65 -5.53 -27.29
CA TYR A 220 -6.98 -6.05 -27.54
C TYR A 220 -7.08 -6.68 -28.92
N GLU A 221 -8.08 -7.54 -29.07
CA GLU A 221 -8.43 -8.24 -30.29
C GLU A 221 -9.96 -8.13 -30.47
N ILE A 222 -10.39 -7.79 -31.68
CA ILE A 222 -11.82 -7.68 -32.00
C ILE A 222 -12.28 -9.05 -32.50
N ILE A 223 -13.14 -9.71 -31.73
CA ILE A 223 -13.71 -11.02 -32.08
C ILE A 223 -14.97 -10.83 -32.92
N THR A 224 -15.85 -9.93 -32.48
CA THR A 224 -17.05 -9.52 -33.21
C THR A 224 -17.12 -8.01 -33.28
N VAL A 225 -17.32 -7.47 -34.48
CA VAL A 225 -17.51 -6.03 -34.71
C VAL A 225 -18.97 -5.68 -34.45
N GLY A 226 -19.23 -4.86 -33.44
CA GLY A 226 -20.54 -4.26 -33.22
C GLY A 226 -20.79 -3.04 -34.12
N THR A 227 -22.04 -2.64 -34.23
CA THR A 227 -22.48 -1.50 -35.07
C THR A 227 -23.20 -0.41 -34.27
N GLY A 228 -23.36 -0.59 -32.97
CA GLY A 228 -24.02 0.36 -32.10
C GLY A 228 -23.15 1.55 -31.69
N LYS A 229 -23.73 2.44 -30.87
CA LYS A 229 -23.01 3.60 -30.33
C LYS A 229 -21.82 3.17 -29.47
N ILE A 230 -20.78 4.01 -29.43
CA ILE A 230 -19.62 3.80 -28.55
C ILE A 230 -19.89 4.50 -27.20
N PRO A 231 -19.78 3.80 -26.06
CA PRO A 231 -19.94 4.40 -24.74
C PRO A 231 -18.97 5.55 -24.45
N THR A 232 -19.43 6.52 -23.69
CA THR A 232 -18.65 7.61 -23.10
C THR A 232 -18.39 7.35 -21.61
N LYS A 233 -17.52 8.16 -20.98
CA LYS A 233 -17.23 8.05 -19.53
C LYS A 233 -18.45 8.22 -18.62
N LYS A 234 -19.52 8.87 -19.10
CA LYS A 234 -20.72 9.16 -18.30
C LYS A 234 -21.73 8.02 -18.32
N ASP A 235 -21.54 7.06 -19.22
CA ASP A 235 -22.53 6.04 -19.49
C ASP A 235 -22.43 4.86 -18.52
N LYS A 236 -23.56 4.16 -18.40
CA LYS A 236 -23.61 2.80 -17.87
C LYS A 236 -23.76 1.83 -19.02
N VAL A 237 -23.12 0.68 -18.90
CA VAL A 237 -23.11 -0.36 -19.93
C VAL A 237 -23.54 -1.69 -19.33
N SER A 238 -24.28 -2.47 -20.11
CA SER A 238 -24.61 -3.86 -19.80
C SER A 238 -23.65 -4.77 -20.56
N CYS A 239 -22.90 -5.60 -19.84
CA CYS A 239 -21.90 -6.48 -20.43
C CYS A 239 -22.00 -7.91 -19.88
N ASN A 240 -21.67 -8.88 -20.73
CA ASN A 240 -21.19 -10.17 -20.28
C ASN A 240 -19.67 -10.24 -20.41
N TYR A 241 -19.02 -11.02 -19.54
CA TYR A 241 -17.57 -11.17 -19.58
C TYR A 241 -17.07 -12.45 -18.92
N THR A 242 -15.85 -12.84 -19.32
CA THR A 242 -14.99 -13.77 -18.59
C THR A 242 -13.66 -13.08 -18.29
N GLY A 243 -13.07 -13.40 -17.14
CA GLY A 243 -11.78 -12.91 -16.69
C GLY A 243 -10.89 -14.09 -16.29
N ALA A 244 -9.70 -14.16 -16.87
CA ALA A 244 -8.72 -15.21 -16.65
C ALA A 244 -7.30 -14.65 -16.48
N TYR A 245 -6.45 -15.41 -15.80
CA TYR A 245 -5.01 -15.14 -15.75
C TYR A 245 -4.34 -15.51 -17.08
N ILE A 246 -3.06 -15.16 -17.25
CA ILE A 246 -2.30 -15.44 -18.49
C ILE A 246 -2.12 -16.93 -18.80
N ASP A 247 -2.33 -17.81 -17.82
CA ASP A 247 -2.31 -19.27 -17.97
C ASP A 247 -3.68 -19.85 -18.39
N GLY A 248 -4.71 -19.01 -18.53
CA GLY A 248 -6.07 -19.41 -18.87
C GLY A 248 -6.96 -19.77 -17.67
N THR A 249 -6.42 -19.77 -16.44
CA THR A 249 -7.21 -20.03 -15.23
C THR A 249 -8.22 -18.90 -15.02
N GLU A 250 -9.51 -19.26 -15.07
CA GLU A 250 -10.62 -18.32 -14.84
C GLU A 250 -10.68 -17.87 -13.37
N PHE A 251 -10.81 -16.56 -13.15
CA PHE A 251 -11.03 -15.98 -11.82
C PHE A 251 -12.38 -15.26 -11.69
N ASN A 252 -13.03 -14.89 -12.79
CA ASN A 252 -14.35 -14.24 -12.77
C ASN A 252 -15.13 -14.51 -14.07
N ASN A 253 -16.44 -14.68 -14.00
CA ASN A 253 -17.29 -15.02 -15.15
C ASN A 253 -18.75 -14.60 -14.91
N SER A 254 -19.27 -13.65 -15.69
CA SER A 254 -20.64 -13.14 -15.53
C SER A 254 -21.72 -14.15 -15.90
N TYR A 255 -21.46 -15.04 -16.85
CA TYR A 255 -22.42 -16.07 -17.26
C TYR A 255 -22.72 -17.03 -16.10
N LYS A 256 -21.69 -17.40 -15.32
CA LYS A 256 -21.84 -18.21 -14.11
C LYS A 256 -22.59 -17.50 -12.98
N MET A 257 -22.69 -16.18 -13.06
CA MET A 257 -23.45 -15.34 -12.13
C MET A 257 -24.87 -15.03 -12.62
N GLY A 258 -25.28 -15.57 -13.77
CA GLY A 258 -26.59 -15.31 -14.36
C GLY A 258 -26.71 -13.94 -15.01
N GLY A 259 -25.61 -13.39 -15.56
CA GLY A 259 -25.53 -12.06 -16.19
C GLY A 259 -26.61 -11.75 -17.23
N PRO A 260 -26.60 -10.55 -17.84
CA PRO A 260 -25.52 -9.56 -17.88
C PRO A 260 -25.40 -8.68 -16.64
N ILE A 261 -24.26 -8.01 -16.51
CA ILE A 261 -23.95 -7.13 -15.37
C ILE A 261 -23.83 -5.67 -15.86
N SER A 262 -24.42 -4.75 -15.12
CA SER A 262 -24.34 -3.30 -15.37
C SER A 262 -23.10 -2.69 -14.70
N PHE A 263 -22.37 -1.86 -15.45
CA PHE A 263 -21.21 -1.12 -14.96
C PHE A 263 -21.27 0.34 -15.39
N ALA A 264 -20.91 1.26 -14.48
CA ALA A 264 -20.50 2.59 -14.91
C ALA A 264 -19.14 2.49 -15.62
N VAL A 265 -18.98 3.13 -16.78
CA VAL A 265 -17.74 3.05 -17.58
C VAL A 265 -16.49 3.48 -16.77
N THR A 266 -16.65 4.40 -15.81
CA THR A 266 -15.56 4.84 -14.91
C THR A 266 -15.45 4.07 -13.60
N GLY A 267 -16.36 3.12 -13.35
CA GLY A 267 -16.41 2.30 -12.13
C GLY A 267 -15.52 1.06 -12.17
N VAL A 268 -14.96 0.75 -13.34
CA VAL A 268 -14.13 -0.44 -13.60
C VAL A 268 -12.63 -0.12 -13.67
N ILE A 269 -11.79 -1.15 -13.80
CA ILE A 269 -10.34 -0.98 -13.99
C ILE A 269 -10.02 -0.15 -15.24
N ARG A 270 -8.87 0.54 -15.22
CA ARG A 270 -8.49 1.51 -16.27
C ARG A 270 -8.49 0.91 -17.68
N GLY A 271 -8.04 -0.34 -17.82
CA GLY A 271 -8.02 -1.04 -19.11
C GLY A 271 -9.43 -1.26 -19.68
N TRP A 272 -10.40 -1.57 -18.83
CA TRP A 272 -11.80 -1.67 -19.24
C TRP A 272 -12.40 -0.31 -19.58
N THR A 273 -12.19 0.70 -18.74
CA THR A 273 -12.66 2.07 -19.02
C THR A 273 -12.15 2.54 -20.38
N GLU A 274 -10.88 2.30 -20.69
CA GLU A 274 -10.28 2.62 -21.98
C GLU A 274 -10.93 1.81 -23.13
N ALA A 275 -11.02 0.48 -23.00
CA ALA A 275 -11.58 -0.39 -24.03
C ALA A 275 -13.05 -0.06 -24.35
N LEU A 276 -13.88 0.12 -23.33
CA LEU A 276 -15.31 0.41 -23.50
C LEU A 276 -15.57 1.68 -24.30
N GLN A 277 -14.70 2.69 -24.20
CA GLN A 277 -14.78 3.93 -24.99
C GLN A 277 -14.30 3.78 -26.44
N MET A 278 -13.89 2.58 -26.84
CA MET A 278 -13.52 2.25 -28.22
C MET A 278 -14.37 1.12 -28.81
N MET A 279 -15.20 0.46 -27.98
CA MET A 279 -16.04 -0.67 -28.35
C MET A 279 -17.42 -0.18 -28.80
N PRO A 280 -17.81 -0.36 -30.09
CA PRO A 280 -19.20 -0.20 -30.49
C PRO A 280 -20.09 -1.21 -29.74
N VAL A 281 -21.28 -0.80 -29.32
CA VAL A 281 -22.28 -1.75 -28.79
C VAL A 281 -22.56 -2.88 -29.79
N GLY A 282 -22.70 -4.10 -29.27
CA GLY A 282 -22.77 -5.34 -30.03
C GLY A 282 -21.42 -6.00 -30.30
N SER A 283 -20.31 -5.38 -29.87
CA SER A 283 -18.98 -5.96 -30.06
C SER A 283 -18.64 -7.03 -29.04
N LYS A 284 -17.84 -8.01 -29.46
CA LYS A 284 -17.11 -8.91 -28.59
C LYS A 284 -15.62 -8.67 -28.73
N TRP A 285 -14.95 -8.28 -27.66
CA TRP A 285 -13.50 -8.04 -27.65
C TRP A 285 -12.79 -8.93 -26.64
N LYS A 286 -11.55 -9.29 -26.95
CA LYS A 286 -10.62 -9.90 -26.02
C LYS A 286 -9.57 -8.88 -25.62
N LEU A 287 -9.45 -8.59 -24.33
CA LEU A 287 -8.50 -7.64 -23.76
C LEU A 287 -7.36 -8.38 -23.07
N TYR A 288 -6.15 -7.84 -23.17
CA TYR A 288 -4.97 -8.26 -22.43
C TYR A 288 -4.46 -7.04 -21.66
N VAL A 289 -4.77 -7.00 -20.37
CA VAL A 289 -4.67 -5.82 -19.52
C VAL A 289 -3.41 -5.92 -18.65
N PRO A 290 -2.37 -5.09 -18.88
CA PRO A 290 -1.22 -5.05 -17.99
C PRO A 290 -1.62 -4.64 -16.58
N TYR A 291 -0.87 -5.08 -15.57
CA TYR A 291 -1.19 -4.80 -14.16
C TYR A 291 -1.36 -3.31 -13.84
N THR A 292 -0.65 -2.43 -14.55
CA THR A 292 -0.73 -0.97 -14.43
C THR A 292 -2.07 -0.38 -14.88
N LEU A 293 -2.84 -1.12 -15.69
CA LEU A 293 -4.21 -0.81 -16.12
C LEU A 293 -5.27 -1.70 -15.45
N ALA A 294 -4.83 -2.68 -14.64
CA ALA A 294 -5.66 -3.55 -13.80
C ALA A 294 -5.48 -3.19 -12.32
N TYR A 295 -5.13 -4.15 -11.46
CA TYR A 295 -5.10 -4.02 -10.00
C TYR A 295 -3.77 -3.56 -9.39
N GLY A 296 -2.79 -3.21 -10.22
CA GLY A 296 -1.49 -2.75 -9.74
C GLY A 296 -0.59 -3.87 -9.22
N PRO A 297 0.53 -3.51 -8.56
CA PRO A 297 1.55 -4.45 -8.15
C PRO A 297 1.24 -5.12 -6.82
N GLY A 298 0.28 -4.62 -6.04
CA GLY A 298 -0.19 -5.24 -4.80
C GLY A 298 -1.31 -6.24 -5.07
N GLN A 299 -1.49 -7.19 -4.15
CA GLN A 299 -2.60 -8.15 -4.21
C GLN A 299 -3.95 -7.43 -4.08
N TYR A 300 -4.94 -7.88 -4.85
CA TYR A 300 -6.32 -7.43 -4.73
C TYR A 300 -7.24 -8.64 -4.56
N GLN A 301 -7.81 -8.81 -3.36
CA GLN A 301 -8.58 -10.00 -3.01
C GLN A 301 -7.78 -11.28 -3.34
N THR A 302 -8.28 -12.11 -4.25
CA THR A 302 -7.63 -13.35 -4.71
C THR A 302 -6.71 -13.16 -5.91
N ILE A 303 -6.68 -11.96 -6.52
CA ILE A 303 -5.83 -11.63 -7.67
C ILE A 303 -4.41 -11.30 -7.17
N PRO A 304 -3.39 -12.09 -7.57
CA PRO A 304 -2.01 -11.81 -7.18
C PRO A 304 -1.53 -10.45 -7.66
N GLY A 305 -0.65 -9.82 -6.90
CA GLY A 305 -0.06 -8.54 -7.28
C GLY A 305 0.73 -8.62 -8.58
N GLY A 306 0.63 -7.59 -9.42
CA GLY A 306 1.36 -7.53 -10.69
C GLY A 306 0.78 -8.40 -11.81
N SER A 307 -0.39 -9.01 -11.60
CA SER A 307 -1.04 -9.86 -12.60
C SER A 307 -1.44 -9.08 -13.85
N THR A 308 -1.05 -9.61 -15.01
CA THR A 308 -1.69 -9.28 -16.29
C THR A 308 -2.96 -10.12 -16.40
N LEU A 309 -4.06 -9.49 -16.80
CA LEU A 309 -5.36 -10.14 -16.86
C LEU A 309 -5.88 -10.21 -18.29
N VAL A 310 -6.53 -11.31 -18.62
CA VAL A 310 -7.19 -11.51 -19.92
C VAL A 310 -8.70 -11.44 -19.69
N PHE A 311 -9.39 -10.65 -20.49
CA PHE A 311 -10.85 -10.57 -20.45
C PHE A 311 -11.43 -10.83 -21.82
N GLU A 312 -12.55 -11.54 -21.89
CA GLU A 312 -13.43 -11.48 -23.06
C GLU A 312 -14.70 -10.74 -22.64
N ILE A 313 -15.10 -9.74 -23.41
CA ILE A 313 -16.20 -8.83 -23.08
C ILE A 313 -17.16 -8.77 -24.25
N ASP A 314 -18.42 -9.11 -23.97
CA ASP A 314 -19.56 -8.85 -24.84
C ASP A 314 -20.25 -7.55 -24.38
N LEU A 315 -20.10 -6.47 -25.14
CA LEU A 315 -20.77 -5.19 -24.85
C LEU A 315 -22.18 -5.21 -25.45
N LEU A 316 -23.20 -5.37 -24.61
CA LEU A 316 -24.56 -5.63 -25.07
C LEU A 316 -25.37 -4.35 -25.29
N ALA A 317 -25.24 -3.38 -24.38
CA ALA A 317 -26.01 -2.14 -24.45
C ALA A 317 -25.34 -1.00 -23.67
N ILE A 318 -25.69 0.23 -24.05
CA ILE A 318 -25.59 1.40 -23.17
C ILE A 318 -26.96 1.53 -22.50
N GLU A 319 -26.99 1.58 -21.18
CA GLU A 319 -28.23 1.74 -20.42
C GLU A 319 -28.69 3.20 -20.49
N ASN A 320 -29.96 3.41 -20.81
CA ASN A 320 -30.58 4.73 -20.70
C ASN A 320 -30.84 4.99 -19.21
N ASN A 321 -30.27 6.08 -18.69
CA ASN A 321 -30.58 6.55 -17.33
C ASN A 321 -32.01 7.05 -17.22
#